data_AF-D5V199-F1
#
_entry.id   AF-D5V199-F1
#
_cell.length_a   1.000
_cell.length_b   1.000
_cell.length_c   1.000
_cell.angle_alpha   90.00
_cell.angle_beta   90.00
_cell.angle_gamma   90.00
#
_symmetry.space_group_name_H-M   'P 1'
#
loop_
_entity.id
_entity.type
_entity.pdbx_description
1 polymer ?
#
loop_
_entity_poly.entity_id
_entity_poly.type
_entity_poly.pdbx_seq_one_letter_code
_entity_poly.pdbx_strand_id
1 'polypeptide(L)'
;MLNLEQIKKIKFSYFDSNGYVYPFEMIEDSIEFKNNELKCYMYCKVTNLSANGEVYLYLKIQENELFFRTNYFANSTEYTKLIKNGNNLSYKVDFAKDYLELNLEQN
;
A
#
# COMPACT_ATOMS: atom_id res chain seq x y z
N MET A 1 12.79 10.79 8.64
CA MET A 1 11.87 11.42 7.66
C MET A 1 11.68 10.41 6.54
N LEU A 2 10.45 10.14 6.11
CA LEU A 2 10.19 9.16 5.05
C LEU A 2 10.73 9.68 3.71
N ASN A 3 11.45 8.84 2.98
CA ASN A 3 11.97 9.12 1.65
C ASN A 3 11.53 7.99 0.70
N LEU A 4 10.63 8.30 -0.23
CA LEU A 4 10.07 7.30 -1.14
C LEU A 4 11.12 6.69 -2.08
N GLU A 5 12.19 7.42 -2.42
CA GLU A 5 13.27 6.90 -3.28
C GLU A 5 14.13 5.84 -2.58
N GLN A 6 14.12 5.79 -1.25
CA GLN A 6 14.88 4.81 -0.46
C GLN A 6 14.08 3.54 -0.19
N ILE A 7 12.82 3.46 -0.63
CA ILE A 7 11.96 2.31 -0.38
C ILE A 7 12.44 1.12 -1.21
N LYS A 8 12.69 0.00 -0.54
CA LYS A 8 13.15 -1.24 -1.19
C LYS A 8 12.13 -2.38 -1.11
N LYS A 9 11.24 -2.34 -0.12
CA LYS A 9 10.16 -3.32 0.05
C LYS A 9 8.90 -2.65 0.54
N ILE A 10 7.78 -3.08 -0.02
CA ILE A 10 6.45 -2.69 0.42
C ILE A 10 5.63 -3.95 0.63
N LYS A 11 4.95 -4.01 1.77
CA LYS A 11 3.92 -5.01 2.05
C LYS A 11 2.68 -4.28 2.52
N PHE A 12 1.52 -4.66 2.01
CA PHE A 12 0.28 -4.25 2.64
C PHE A 12 -0.64 -5.43 2.84
N SER A 13 -1.51 -5.36 3.85
CA SER A 13 -2.54 -6.35 4.12
C SER A 13 -3.87 -5.65 4.19
N TYR A 14 -4.83 -6.10 3.39
CA TYR A 14 -6.21 -5.66 3.49
C TYR A 14 -7.00 -6.65 4.35
N PHE A 15 -7.76 -6.11 5.29
CA PHE A 15 -8.59 -6.85 6.23
C PHE A 15 -10.04 -6.47 5.96
N ASP A 16 -10.82 -7.45 5.49
CA ASP A 16 -12.23 -7.22 5.24
C ASP A 16 -13.08 -7.47 6.49
N SER A 17 -14.30 -6.98 6.47
CA SER A 17 -15.28 -7.11 7.54
C SER A 17 -15.77 -8.54 7.79
N ASN A 18 -15.41 -9.50 6.94
CA ASN A 18 -15.69 -10.92 7.14
C ASN A 18 -14.53 -11.66 7.83
N GLY A 19 -13.43 -10.96 8.13
CA GLY A 19 -12.25 -11.52 8.78
C GLY A 19 -11.24 -12.16 7.82
N TYR A 20 -11.38 -11.97 6.51
CA TYR A 20 -10.38 -12.38 5.54
C TYR A 20 -9.22 -11.38 5.47
N VAL A 21 -8.02 -11.92 5.29
CA VAL A 21 -6.80 -11.14 5.13
C VAL A 21 -6.23 -11.37 3.74
N TYR A 22 -5.97 -10.28 3.04
CA TYR A 22 -5.41 -10.26 1.70
C TYR A 22 -4.01 -9.63 1.75
N PRO A 23 -2.96 -10.46 1.88
CA PRO A 23 -1.58 -10.00 1.93
C PRO A 23 -1.03 -9.74 0.53
N PHE A 24 -0.51 -8.53 0.32
CA PHE A 24 0.16 -8.08 -0.89
C PHE A 24 1.63 -7.80 -0.65
N GLU A 25 2.47 -8.22 -1.60
CA GLU A 25 3.90 -7.89 -1.62
C GLU A 25 4.30 -7.23 -2.93
N MET A 26 5.21 -6.29 -2.83
CA MET A 26 5.79 -5.60 -3.98
C MET A 26 6.65 -6.56 -4.81
N ILE A 27 6.63 -6.40 -6.12
CA ILE A 27 7.61 -7.02 -7.02
C ILE A 27 8.89 -6.16 -6.99
N GLU A 28 10.02 -6.76 -6.62
CA GLU A 28 11.27 -6.06 -6.23
C GLU A 28 11.80 -5.07 -7.30
N ASP A 29 11.52 -5.29 -8.59
CA ASP A 29 11.97 -4.43 -9.70
C ASP A 29 10.88 -3.57 -10.34
N SER A 30 9.71 -3.45 -9.69
CA SER A 30 8.55 -2.75 -10.26
C SER A 30 8.42 -1.28 -9.86
N ILE A 31 9.38 -0.74 -9.10
CA ILE A 31 9.31 0.62 -8.59
C ILE A 31 9.57 1.62 -9.72
N GLU A 32 8.64 2.55 -9.87
CA GLU A 32 8.76 3.76 -10.68
C GLU A 32 8.60 4.97 -9.76
N PHE A 33 9.53 5.92 -9.81
CA PHE A 33 9.40 7.19 -9.09
C PHE A 33 9.28 8.35 -10.07
N LYS A 34 8.23 9.16 -9.92
CA LYS A 34 7.96 10.32 -10.78
C LYS A 34 7.15 11.36 -10.01
N ASN A 35 7.49 12.64 -10.13
CA ASN A 35 6.72 13.75 -9.54
C ASN A 35 6.43 13.60 -8.04
N ASN A 36 7.40 13.15 -7.24
CA ASN A 36 7.26 12.86 -5.80
C ASN A 36 6.25 11.75 -5.47
N GLU A 37 5.97 10.88 -6.44
CA GLU A 37 5.11 9.73 -6.30
C GLU A 37 5.89 8.46 -6.64
N LEU A 38 5.81 7.47 -5.75
CA LEU A 38 6.24 6.11 -5.99
C LEU A 38 5.06 5.33 -6.52
N LYS A 39 5.26 4.60 -7.61
CA LYS A 39 4.34 3.61 -8.14
C LYS A 39 5.06 2.26 -8.12
N CYS A 40 4.39 1.21 -7.68
CA CYS A 40 4.94 -0.14 -7.73
C CYS A 40 3.85 -1.16 -8.04
N TYR A 41 4.28 -2.31 -8.52
CA TYR A 41 3.41 -3.45 -8.76
C TYR A 41 3.44 -4.39 -7.57
N MET A 42 2.26 -4.87 -7.20
CA MET A 42 2.02 -5.67 -6.02
C MET A 42 1.28 -6.93 -6.42
N TYR A 43 1.56 -8.07 -5.79
CA TYR A 43 0.81 -9.30 -5.99
C TYR A 43 0.22 -9.82 -4.69
N CYS A 44 -0.98 -10.39 -4.76
CA CYS A 44 -1.62 -11.04 -3.63
C CYS A 44 -1.04 -12.44 -3.44
N LYS A 45 -0.62 -12.78 -2.21
CA LYS A 45 -0.09 -14.12 -1.91
C LYS A 45 -1.15 -15.21 -1.81
N VAL A 46 -2.42 -14.85 -1.63
CA VAL A 46 -3.52 -15.82 -1.47
C VAL A 46 -4.07 -16.18 -2.85
N THR A 47 -3.76 -17.39 -3.31
CA THR A 47 -4.08 -17.90 -4.66
C THR A 47 -5.51 -18.42 -4.84
N ASN A 48 -6.30 -18.53 -3.76
CA ASN A 48 -7.61 -19.19 -3.78
C ASN A 48 -8.83 -18.25 -3.83
N LEU A 49 -8.63 -16.94 -3.88
CA LEU A 49 -9.71 -15.97 -4.00
C LEU A 49 -9.63 -15.33 -5.38
N SER A 50 -10.76 -15.31 -6.09
CA SER A 50 -10.98 -14.79 -7.44
C SER A 50 -10.70 -13.29 -7.62
N ALA A 51 -9.92 -12.67 -6.75
CA ALA A 51 -9.55 -11.27 -6.77
C ALA A 51 -8.17 -11.11 -7.42
N ASN A 52 -8.19 -10.76 -8.71
CA ASN A 52 -7.16 -10.00 -9.44
C ASN A 52 -5.81 -9.93 -8.72
N GLY A 53 -4.98 -10.95 -8.93
CA GLY A 53 -3.78 -11.24 -8.15
C GLY A 53 -2.67 -10.21 -8.26
N GLU A 54 -2.83 -9.16 -9.08
CA GLU A 54 -1.82 -8.14 -9.30
C GLU A 54 -2.44 -6.74 -9.35
N VAL A 55 -1.87 -5.82 -8.58
CA VAL A 55 -2.40 -4.47 -8.38
C VAL A 55 -1.26 -3.45 -8.41
N TYR A 56 -1.56 -2.23 -8.81
CA TYR A 56 -0.66 -1.10 -8.63
C TYR A 56 -0.93 -0.44 -7.29
N LEU A 57 0.14 -0.11 -6.59
CA LEU A 57 0.15 0.78 -5.44
C LEU A 57 0.85 2.07 -5.84
N TYR A 58 0.29 3.19 -5.40
CA TYR A 58 0.88 4.52 -5.52
C TYR A 58 1.05 5.09 -4.12
N LEU A 59 2.20 5.66 -3.83
CA LEU A 59 2.52 6.38 -2.59
C LEU A 59 2.98 7.79 -2.94
N LYS A 60 2.47 8.78 -2.21
CA LYS A 60 2.86 10.18 -2.37
C LYS A 60 3.04 10.82 -1.00
N ILE A 61 4.03 11.69 -0.88
CA ILE A 61 4.19 12.55 0.30
C ILE A 61 3.67 13.95 -0.03
N GLN A 62 2.79 14.48 0.83
CA GLN A 62 2.30 15.86 0.76
C GLN A 62 2.23 16.41 2.18
N GLU A 63 2.82 17.60 2.42
CA GLU A 63 2.81 18.25 3.74
C GLU A 63 3.34 17.36 4.88
N ASN A 64 4.38 16.55 4.60
CA ASN A 64 4.95 15.53 5.50
C ASN A 64 4.02 14.36 5.86
N GLU A 65 2.88 14.23 5.18
CA GLU A 65 1.94 13.13 5.36
C GLU A 65 2.04 12.15 4.18
N LEU A 66 1.88 10.87 4.48
CA LEU A 66 1.90 9.81 3.48
C LEU A 66 0.47 9.54 3.01
N PHE A 67 0.30 9.48 1.70
CA PHE A 67 -0.95 9.11 1.06
C PHE A 67 -0.73 7.89 0.17
N PHE A 68 -1.78 7.09 0.02
CA PHE A 68 -1.75 5.96 -0.90
C PHE A 68 -2.98 5.91 -1.81
N ARG A 69 -2.80 5.20 -2.92
CA ARG A 69 -3.86 4.80 -3.84
C ARG A 69 -3.54 3.41 -4.36
N THR A 70 -4.56 2.59 -4.60
CA THR A 70 -4.40 1.31 -5.28
C THR A 70 -5.60 1.05 -6.20
N ASN A 71 -5.36 0.34 -7.30
CA ASN A 71 -6.43 -0.13 -8.17
C ASN A 71 -7.09 -1.44 -7.68
N TYR A 72 -6.69 -1.97 -6.52
CA TYR A 72 -7.36 -3.11 -5.89
C TYR A 72 -8.85 -2.82 -5.63
N PHE A 73 -9.14 -1.62 -5.13
CA PHE A 73 -10.50 -1.12 -4.98
C PHE A 73 -10.90 -0.48 -6.31
N ALA A 74 -11.59 -1.25 -7.17
CA ALA A 74 -12.22 -0.70 -8.38
C ALA A 74 -13.04 0.53 -7.95
N ASN A 75 -12.63 1.72 -8.42
CA ASN A 75 -13.16 3.07 -8.12
C ASN A 75 -12.27 4.02 -7.28
N SER A 76 -11.12 3.60 -6.75
CA SER A 76 -10.26 4.53 -6.00
C SER A 76 -9.24 5.24 -6.90
N THR A 77 -9.65 6.35 -7.52
CA THR A 77 -8.72 7.31 -8.14
C THR A 77 -8.12 8.28 -7.12
N GLU A 78 -8.73 8.37 -5.93
CA GLU A 78 -8.38 9.30 -4.87
C GLU A 78 -7.24 8.78 -3.99
N TYR A 79 -6.42 9.72 -3.53
CA TYR A 79 -5.37 9.45 -2.55
C TYR A 79 -5.95 9.48 -1.16
N THR A 80 -5.78 8.39 -0.43
CA THR A 80 -6.20 8.30 0.97
C THR A 80 -5.01 8.50 1.89
N LYS A 81 -5.19 9.32 2.92
CA LYS A 81 -4.17 9.57 3.94
C LYS A 81 -3.91 8.31 4.76
N LEU A 82 -2.63 8.00 4.97
CA LEU A 82 -2.16 6.94 5.83
C LEU A 82 -1.82 7.50 7.22
N ILE A 83 -2.29 6.80 8.25
CA ILE A 83 -2.01 7.13 9.65
C ILE A 83 -0.86 6.25 10.12
N LYS A 84 0.16 6.85 10.73
CA LYS A 84 1.30 6.09 11.26
C LYS A 84 0.84 5.13 12.37
N ASN A 85 1.23 3.87 12.28
CA ASN A 85 0.83 2.80 13.20
C ASN A 85 2.07 2.25 13.95
N GLY A 86 2.45 2.93 15.03
CA GLY A 86 3.59 2.54 15.88
C GLY A 86 4.92 3.22 15.53
N ASN A 87 6.02 2.61 15.98
CA ASN A 87 7.37 3.21 15.90
C ASN A 87 8.08 2.97 14.56
N ASN A 88 7.67 1.95 13.81
CA ASN A 88 8.27 1.57 12.53
C ASN A 88 7.69 2.38 11.35
N LEU A 89 8.16 2.12 10.12
CA LEU A 89 7.56 2.63 8.88
C LEU A 89 6.28 1.85 8.54
N SER A 90 5.40 1.77 9.52
CA SER A 90 4.13 1.06 9.49
C SER A 90 3.00 2.08 9.52
N TYR A 91 2.00 1.87 8.68
CA TYR A 91 0.89 2.77 8.46
C TYR A 91 -0.42 1.99 8.37
N LYS A 92 -1.53 2.69 8.61
CA LYS A 92 -2.88 2.14 8.56
C LYS A 92 -3.84 3.13 7.91
N VAL A 93 -4.86 2.59 7.27
CA VAL A 93 -6.09 3.32 6.86
C VAL A 93 -7.30 2.49 7.25
N ASP A 94 -8.38 3.16 7.67
CA ASP A 94 -9.65 2.54 8.01
C ASP A 94 -10.72 2.87 6.95
N PHE A 95 -11.47 1.85 6.54
CA PHE A 95 -12.55 1.89 5.56
C PHE A 95 -13.85 1.43 6.21
N ALA A 96 -14.39 2.23 7.13
CA ALA A 96 -15.55 1.89 7.96
C ALA A 96 -15.37 0.57 8.74
N LYS A 97 -15.73 -0.58 8.14
CA LYS A 97 -15.59 -1.91 8.76
C LYS A 97 -14.35 -2.67 8.29
N ASP A 98 -13.72 -2.21 7.21
CA ASP A 98 -12.53 -2.82 6.64
C ASP A 98 -11.31 -1.93 6.97
N TYR A 99 -10.09 -2.44 6.85
CA TYR A 99 -8.89 -1.62 7.02
C TYR A 99 -7.70 -2.18 6.23
N LEU A 100 -6.69 -1.35 6.02
CA LEU A 100 -5.44 -1.74 5.38
C LEU A 100 -4.26 -1.32 6.24
N GLU A 101 -3.30 -2.23 6.40
CA GLU A 101 -2.01 -1.97 7.02
C GLU A 101 -0.91 -2.02 5.98
N LEU A 102 -0.02 -1.03 6.00
CA LEU A 102 1.10 -0.88 5.08
C LEU A 102 2.41 -0.87 5.88
N ASN A 103 3.37 -1.69 5.47
CA ASN A 103 4.71 -1.73 6.03
C ASN A 103 5.72 -1.42 4.93
N LEU A 104 6.62 -0.48 5.23
CA LEU A 104 7.67 -0.04 4.33
C LEU A 104 9.03 -0.43 4.89
N GLU A 105 9.96 -0.78 4.00
CA GLU A 105 11.38 -0.97 4.34
C GLU A 105 12.22 -0.02 3.48
N GLN A 106 13.17 0.66 4.11
CA GLN A 106 14.10 1.58 3.44
C GLN A 106 15.55 1.06 3.52
N ASN A 107 16.40 1.53 2.60
CA ASN A 107 17.87 1.38 2.68
C ASN A 107 18.52 2.47 3.54
#